data_AF-A0A202C4H9-F1
#
_entry.id   AF-A0A202C4H9-F1
#
_cell.length_a   1.000
_cell.length_b   1.000
_cell.length_c   1.000
_cell.angle_alpha   90.00
_cell.angle_beta   90.00
_cell.angle_gamma   90.00
#
_symmetry.space_group_name_H-M   'P 1'
#
loop_
_entity.id
_entity.type
_entity.pdbx_description
1 polymer ?
#
loop_
_entity_poly.entity_id
_entity_poly.type
_entity_poly.pdbx_seq_one_letter_code
_entity_poly.pdbx_strand_id
1 'polypeptide(L)'
;MIKKHFLKEIEISGTQSRGAANSSKEVSKIQSWLNLYAFLNPSKGTSTGIDGDFGPATEKAVKNYQKANGLTENGIVTQELFRKMADPMIKAFTQPVEGTGLRELVVNAAKQHLVAGARELTIKGEGNRGPWVRAYMDGSEGRDQLWCMGFVQTILDQATSQIGGSFTNIVKRSFSCDTVAGEAQKRDNFIDYTLVRNRVYHVRPGDIFLLQSSTNSHDWIHTGIVVESNGDVFETIEGNTNADGSENGYGVLRRTRNFMNSKLDIIRID
;
A
#
# COMPACT_ATOMS: atom_id res chain seq x y z
N MET A 1 12.65 -11.88 0.74
CA MET A 1 11.76 -10.77 1.14
C MET A 1 12.54 -9.73 1.91
N ILE A 2 12.61 -8.53 1.35
CA ILE A 2 13.30 -7.33 1.85
C ILE A 2 12.32 -6.42 2.63
N LYS A 3 11.07 -6.29 2.18
CA LYS A 3 10.02 -5.39 2.68
C LYS A 3 9.34 -5.94 3.94
N LYS A 4 10.07 -5.91 5.06
CA LYS A 4 9.65 -6.53 6.34
C LYS A 4 9.11 -5.57 7.39
N HIS A 5 8.99 -4.28 7.10
CA HIS A 5 8.60 -3.28 8.11
C HIS A 5 7.18 -3.53 8.68
N PHE A 6 6.29 -4.15 7.91
CA PHE A 6 4.93 -4.52 8.36
C PHE A 6 4.92 -5.32 9.68
N LEU A 7 5.98 -6.09 9.98
CA LEU A 7 6.11 -6.84 11.23
C LEU A 7 6.03 -5.91 12.46
N LYS A 8 6.51 -4.67 12.34
CA LYS A 8 6.41 -3.66 13.40
C LYS A 8 5.01 -3.07 13.53
N GLU A 9 4.15 -3.21 12.53
CA GLU A 9 2.80 -2.64 12.50
C GLU A 9 1.72 -3.63 12.98
N ILE A 10 2.11 -4.89 13.21
CA ILE A 10 1.24 -5.99 13.67
C ILE A 10 1.59 -6.49 15.09
N GLU A 11 2.44 -5.75 15.81
CA GLU A 11 2.90 -6.06 17.16
C GLU A 11 2.80 -4.86 18.13
N ILE A 12 2.36 -5.18 19.34
CA ILE A 12 2.49 -4.39 20.57
C ILE A 12 3.21 -5.24 21.64
N SER A 13 3.96 -4.58 22.52
CA SER A 13 4.82 -5.22 23.51
C SER A 13 4.12 -5.51 24.83
N GLY A 14 2.97 -4.89 25.10
CA GLY A 14 2.19 -5.12 26.31
C GLY A 14 0.70 -4.84 26.11
N THR A 15 -0.11 -5.36 27.02
CA THR A 15 -1.56 -5.11 27.06
C THR A 15 -1.84 -3.63 27.34
N GLN A 16 -2.67 -3.00 26.51
CA GLN A 16 -3.05 -1.59 26.66
C GLN A 16 -4.50 -1.49 27.16
N SER A 17 -4.76 -0.61 28.14
CA SER A 17 -6.10 -0.38 28.68
C SER A 17 -6.19 0.93 29.47
N ARG A 18 -7.41 1.46 29.66
CA ARG A 18 -7.62 2.71 30.40
C ARG A 18 -7.15 2.57 31.85
N GLY A 19 -6.41 3.57 32.33
CA GLY A 19 -5.89 3.60 33.72
C GLY A 19 -4.64 2.75 33.96
N ALA A 20 -4.18 1.98 32.97
CA ALA A 20 -2.90 1.28 33.03
C ALA A 20 -1.73 2.17 32.57
N ALA A 21 -0.51 1.72 32.84
CA ALA A 21 0.70 2.31 32.24
C ALA A 21 0.79 1.90 30.77
N ASN A 22 0.35 2.77 29.86
CA ASN A 22 0.31 2.53 28.43
C ASN A 22 1.52 3.12 27.69
N SER A 23 1.84 2.56 26.52
CA SER A 23 2.84 3.10 25.59
C SER A 23 2.16 4.01 24.56
N SER A 24 2.46 5.31 24.58
CA SER A 24 1.84 6.29 23.67
C SER A 24 1.98 5.91 22.18
N LYS A 25 3.12 5.31 21.80
CA LYS A 25 3.36 4.81 20.44
C LYS A 25 2.44 3.64 20.09
N GLU A 26 2.21 2.71 21.01
CA GLU A 26 1.35 1.55 20.78
C GLU A 26 -0.13 1.92 20.80
N VAL A 27 -0.52 2.83 21.69
CA VAL A 27 -1.87 3.42 21.67
C VAL A 27 -2.13 4.12 20.34
N SER A 28 -1.16 4.86 19.79
CA SER A 28 -1.28 5.47 18.46
C SER A 28 -1.49 4.43 17.35
N LYS A 29 -0.87 3.24 17.45
CA LYS A 29 -1.12 2.13 16.52
C LYS A 29 -2.54 1.56 16.67
N ILE A 30 -3.01 1.38 17.91
CA ILE A 30 -4.37 0.92 18.20
C ILE A 30 -5.39 1.89 17.59
N GLN A 31 -5.24 3.19 17.88
CA GLN A 31 -6.08 4.24 17.33
C GLN A 31 -6.01 4.27 15.79
N SER A 32 -4.83 4.06 15.20
CA SER A 32 -4.68 3.95 13.74
C SER A 32 -5.52 2.80 13.17
N TRP A 33 -5.43 1.60 13.75
CA TRP A 33 -6.21 0.45 13.29
C TRP A 33 -7.72 0.60 13.53
N LEU A 34 -8.14 1.27 14.61
CA LEU A 34 -9.54 1.60 14.86
C LEU A 34 -10.11 2.55 13.80
N ASN A 35 -9.32 3.53 13.35
CA ASN A 35 -9.70 4.43 12.25
C ASN A 35 -9.73 3.71 10.91
N LEU A 36 -8.76 2.82 10.65
CA LEU A 36 -8.76 1.97 9.45
C LEU A 36 -10.00 1.07 9.39
N TYR A 37 -10.39 0.47 10.51
CA TYR A 37 -11.62 -0.31 10.61
C TYR A 37 -12.87 0.54 10.34
N ALA A 38 -12.91 1.78 10.83
CA ALA A 38 -14.03 2.70 10.61
C ALA A 38 -14.24 3.02 9.13
N PHE A 39 -13.18 3.11 8.33
CA PHE A 39 -13.32 3.35 6.88
C PHE A 39 -14.07 2.24 6.15
N LEU A 40 -13.83 0.98 6.54
CA LEU A 40 -14.52 -0.18 5.96
C LEU A 40 -15.89 -0.42 6.64
N ASN A 41 -16.08 0.12 7.85
CA ASN A 41 -17.25 -0.11 8.69
C ASN A 41 -17.78 1.20 9.31
N PRO A 42 -18.25 2.16 8.49
CA PRO A 42 -18.53 3.53 8.95
C PRO A 42 -19.60 3.64 10.03
N SER A 43 -20.50 2.65 10.14
CA SER A 43 -21.56 2.62 11.15
C SER A 43 -21.12 2.11 12.52
N LYS A 44 -19.87 1.64 12.70
CA LYS A 44 -19.43 0.98 13.94
C LYS A 44 -18.90 1.93 15.01
N GLY A 45 -18.62 3.19 14.67
CA GLY A 45 -18.19 4.20 15.64
C GLY A 45 -16.86 3.87 16.32
N THR A 46 -15.90 3.29 15.57
CA THR A 46 -14.54 3.02 16.08
C THR A 46 -13.55 4.16 15.81
N SER A 47 -13.91 5.14 14.97
CA SER A 47 -13.06 6.30 14.73
C SER A 47 -12.83 7.09 16.03
N THR A 48 -11.59 7.45 16.29
CA THR A 48 -11.17 8.24 17.46
C THR A 48 -9.90 9.03 17.12
N GLY A 49 -9.57 10.05 17.90
CA GLY A 49 -8.30 10.78 17.76
C GLY A 49 -7.09 9.84 17.85
N ILE A 50 -6.04 10.16 17.09
CA ILE A 50 -4.73 9.47 17.15
C ILE A 50 -3.77 10.38 17.92
N ASP A 51 -3.93 10.39 19.24
CA ASP A 51 -3.19 11.23 20.19
C ASP A 51 -2.20 10.43 21.05
N GLY A 52 -2.27 9.10 20.99
CA GLY A 52 -1.45 8.21 21.82
C GLY A 52 -1.92 8.10 23.27
N ASP A 53 -3.11 8.59 23.61
CA ASP A 53 -3.72 8.44 24.94
C ASP A 53 -4.82 7.37 24.96
N PHE A 54 -4.75 6.46 25.93
CA PHE A 54 -5.80 5.45 26.16
C PHE A 54 -6.88 6.03 27.08
N GLY A 55 -7.46 7.15 26.65
CA GLY A 55 -8.54 7.83 27.35
C GLY A 55 -9.93 7.20 27.10
N PRO A 56 -10.99 7.84 27.61
CA PRO A 56 -12.37 7.35 27.47
C PRO A 56 -12.82 7.13 26.02
N ALA A 57 -12.37 7.99 25.09
CA ALA A 57 -12.68 7.86 23.67
C ALA A 57 -12.05 6.60 23.06
N THR A 58 -10.76 6.36 23.33
CA THR A 58 -10.05 5.15 22.90
C THR A 58 -10.69 3.89 23.48
N GLU A 59 -11.01 3.88 24.79
CA GLU A 59 -11.69 2.75 25.43
C GLU A 59 -13.04 2.45 24.76
N LYS A 60 -13.86 3.48 24.51
CA LYS A 60 -15.16 3.32 23.85
C LYS A 60 -15.01 2.78 22.43
N ALA A 61 -14.04 3.28 21.67
CA ALA A 61 -13.75 2.81 20.32
C ALA A 61 -13.28 1.34 20.29
N VAL A 62 -12.44 0.93 21.25
CA VAL A 62 -12.04 -0.48 21.42
C VAL A 62 -13.25 -1.36 21.74
N LYS A 63 -14.12 -0.95 22.67
CA LYS A 63 -15.34 -1.71 22.99
C LYS A 63 -16.27 -1.82 21.79
N ASN A 64 -16.41 -0.75 21.00
CA ASN A 64 -17.19 -0.77 19.76
C ASN A 64 -16.59 -1.73 18.72
N TYR A 65 -15.26 -1.78 18.59
CA TYR A 65 -14.58 -2.75 17.74
C TYR A 65 -14.81 -4.18 18.23
N GLN A 66 -14.67 -4.44 19.54
CA GLN A 66 -14.92 -5.74 20.16
C GLN A 66 -16.36 -6.19 19.88
N LYS A 67 -17.34 -5.33 20.15
CA LYS A 67 -18.76 -5.56 19.85
C LYS A 67 -19.00 -5.91 18.39
N ALA A 68 -18.43 -5.12 17.49
CA ALA A 68 -18.61 -5.29 16.04
C ALA A 68 -18.05 -6.64 15.52
N ASN A 69 -17.11 -7.23 16.26
CA ASN A 69 -16.48 -8.52 15.93
C ASN A 69 -16.92 -9.66 16.87
N GLY A 70 -18.00 -9.48 17.65
CA GLY A 70 -18.53 -10.52 18.55
C GLY A 70 -17.61 -10.91 19.70
N LEU A 71 -16.75 -9.99 20.14
CA LEU A 71 -15.79 -10.19 21.23
C LEU A 71 -16.31 -9.56 22.53
N THR A 72 -15.78 -10.00 23.68
CA THR A 72 -16.07 -9.40 24.98
C THR A 72 -15.68 -7.91 25.00
N GLU A 73 -16.64 -7.04 25.30
CA GLU A 73 -16.49 -5.57 25.30
C GLU A 73 -15.77 -5.02 26.56
N ASN A 74 -14.61 -5.59 26.90
CA ASN A 74 -13.85 -5.21 28.10
C ASN A 74 -12.95 -3.98 27.91
N GLY A 75 -12.78 -3.48 26.67
CA GLY A 75 -11.95 -2.30 26.38
C GLY A 75 -10.44 -2.51 26.52
N ILE A 76 -10.00 -3.76 26.64
CA ILE A 76 -8.58 -4.14 26.83
C ILE A 76 -8.01 -4.64 25.50
N VAL A 77 -6.83 -4.12 25.12
CA VAL A 77 -6.13 -4.54 23.90
C VAL A 77 -4.92 -5.38 24.25
N THR A 78 -5.06 -6.70 24.10
CA THR A 78 -3.95 -7.66 24.13
C THR A 78 -3.29 -7.75 22.75
N GLN A 79 -2.11 -8.38 22.66
CA GLN A 79 -1.48 -8.67 21.36
C GLN A 79 -2.39 -9.50 20.44
N GLU A 80 -3.20 -10.42 21.00
CA GLU A 80 -4.17 -11.19 20.21
C GLU A 80 -5.23 -10.28 19.59
N LEU A 81 -5.85 -9.39 20.39
CA LEU A 81 -6.83 -8.44 19.87
C LEU A 81 -6.20 -7.49 18.84
N PHE A 82 -4.98 -7.02 19.11
CA PHE A 82 -4.24 -6.14 18.19
C PHE A 82 -3.98 -6.82 16.84
N ARG A 83 -3.59 -8.10 16.83
CA ARG A 83 -3.45 -8.87 15.58
C ARG A 83 -4.77 -9.03 14.84
N LYS A 84 -5.90 -9.19 15.54
CA LYS A 84 -7.22 -9.19 14.89
C LYS A 84 -7.51 -7.84 14.22
N MET A 85 -7.16 -6.72 14.87
CA MET A 85 -7.31 -5.39 14.27
C MET A 85 -6.41 -5.20 13.04
N ALA A 86 -5.19 -5.74 13.07
CA ALA A 86 -4.22 -5.66 11.99
C ALA A 86 -4.34 -6.79 10.94
N ASP A 87 -5.36 -7.64 11.06
CA ASP A 87 -5.58 -8.82 10.21
C ASP A 87 -5.55 -8.52 8.69
N PRO A 88 -6.10 -7.40 8.18
CA PRO A 88 -5.98 -7.05 6.78
C PRO A 88 -4.52 -6.97 6.28
N MET A 89 -3.61 -6.39 7.09
CA MET A 89 -2.19 -6.34 6.76
C MET A 89 -1.51 -7.69 6.93
N ILE A 90 -1.85 -8.43 7.98
CA ILE A 90 -1.31 -9.78 8.18
C ILE A 90 -1.62 -10.65 6.96
N LYS A 91 -2.87 -10.63 6.48
CA LYS A 91 -3.28 -11.38 5.29
C LYS A 91 -2.52 -10.93 4.05
N ALA A 92 -2.49 -9.62 3.79
CA ALA A 92 -1.82 -9.08 2.61
C ALA A 92 -0.32 -9.42 2.54
N PHE A 93 0.39 -9.39 3.67
CA PHE A 93 1.84 -9.59 3.69
C PHE A 93 2.30 -11.04 3.87
N THR A 94 1.51 -11.88 4.55
CA THR A 94 1.97 -13.22 5.00
C THR A 94 1.28 -14.39 4.32
N GLN A 95 0.12 -14.19 3.68
CA GLN A 95 -0.49 -15.27 2.91
C GLN A 95 0.29 -15.49 1.62
N PRO A 96 0.51 -16.76 1.21
CA PRO A 96 1.08 -17.06 -0.09
C PRO A 96 0.28 -16.38 -1.20
N VAL A 97 0.98 -15.84 -2.19
CA VAL A 97 0.36 -15.24 -3.35
C VAL A 97 -0.05 -16.37 -4.29
N GLU A 98 -1.30 -16.40 -4.74
CA GLU A 98 -1.74 -17.40 -5.70
C GLU A 98 -1.02 -17.22 -7.05
N GLY A 99 -0.56 -18.33 -7.63
CA GLY A 99 0.09 -18.36 -8.92
C GLY A 99 1.45 -19.04 -8.91
N THR A 100 2.01 -19.24 -10.10
CA THR A 100 3.31 -19.91 -10.28
C THR A 100 4.30 -19.08 -11.10
N GLY A 101 3.80 -18.24 -12.01
CA GLY A 101 4.63 -17.34 -12.82
C GLY A 101 4.79 -15.96 -12.19
N LEU A 102 5.93 -15.31 -12.42
CA LEU A 102 6.22 -13.97 -11.85
C LEU A 102 5.12 -12.95 -12.14
N ARG A 103 4.64 -12.86 -13.39
CA ARG A 103 3.58 -11.91 -13.80
C ARG A 103 2.28 -12.13 -13.04
N GLU A 104 1.86 -13.38 -12.95
CA GLU A 104 0.66 -13.78 -12.21
C GLU A 104 0.78 -13.43 -10.73
N LEU A 105 1.94 -13.74 -10.13
CA LEU A 105 2.23 -13.41 -8.74
C LEU A 105 2.22 -11.89 -8.50
N VAL A 106 2.82 -11.08 -9.38
CA VAL A 106 2.79 -9.61 -9.26
C VAL A 106 1.35 -9.08 -9.30
N VAL A 107 0.53 -9.56 -10.24
CA VAL A 107 -0.88 -9.16 -10.35
C VAL A 107 -1.68 -9.58 -9.12
N ASN A 108 -1.52 -10.82 -8.66
CA ASN A 108 -2.30 -11.35 -7.55
C ASN A 108 -1.88 -10.76 -6.20
N ALA A 109 -0.60 -10.46 -5.99
CA ALA A 109 -0.14 -9.71 -4.82
C ALA A 109 -0.75 -8.30 -4.79
N ALA A 110 -0.79 -7.59 -5.92
CA ALA A 110 -1.45 -6.29 -5.99
C ALA A 110 -2.94 -6.38 -5.64
N LYS A 111 -3.64 -7.41 -6.14
CA LYS A 111 -5.06 -7.68 -5.80
C LYS A 111 -5.25 -7.99 -4.32
N GLN A 112 -4.35 -8.75 -3.69
CA GLN A 112 -4.42 -9.04 -2.24
C GLN A 112 -4.38 -7.76 -1.41
N HIS A 113 -3.49 -6.83 -1.74
CA HIS A 113 -3.37 -5.55 -1.05
C HIS A 113 -4.58 -4.61 -1.32
N LEU A 114 -5.15 -4.67 -2.52
CA LEU A 114 -6.40 -3.98 -2.85
C LEU A 114 -7.57 -4.52 -2.00
N VAL A 115 -7.75 -5.85 -1.93
CA VAL A 115 -8.80 -6.49 -1.13
C VAL A 115 -8.63 -6.21 0.37
N ALA A 116 -7.38 -6.12 0.85
CA ALA A 116 -7.08 -5.74 2.22
C ALA A 116 -7.43 -4.28 2.55
N GLY A 117 -7.80 -3.45 1.56
CA GLY A 117 -8.19 -2.07 1.76
C GLY A 117 -7.04 -1.18 2.24
N ALA A 118 -5.82 -1.43 1.76
CA ALA A 118 -4.64 -0.68 2.17
C ALA A 118 -4.80 0.82 1.89
N ARG A 119 -4.59 1.64 2.93
CA ARG A 119 -4.90 3.08 2.91
C ARG A 119 -4.03 3.86 3.91
N GLU A 120 -3.76 5.12 3.58
CA GLU A 120 -3.16 6.08 4.51
C GLU A 120 -4.16 6.64 5.54
N LEU A 121 -3.61 7.26 6.56
CA LEU A 121 -4.36 8.05 7.53
C LEU A 121 -3.93 9.51 7.45
N THR A 122 -4.86 10.40 7.76
CA THR A 122 -4.53 11.79 8.09
C THR A 122 -4.32 11.89 9.60
N ILE A 123 -3.07 12.07 10.03
CA ILE A 123 -2.71 12.19 11.46
C ILE A 123 -2.22 13.62 11.69
N LYS A 124 -2.87 14.36 12.60
CA LYS A 124 -2.56 15.77 12.89
C LYS A 124 -2.55 16.67 11.64
N GLY A 125 -3.50 16.43 10.73
CA GLY A 125 -3.65 17.21 9.49
C GLY A 125 -2.70 16.82 8.36
N GLU A 126 -1.94 15.72 8.51
CA GLU A 126 -0.97 15.28 7.52
C GLU A 126 -1.33 13.90 6.97
N GLY A 127 -1.47 13.80 5.64
CA GLY A 127 -1.59 12.53 4.90
C GLY A 127 -0.26 11.79 4.79
N ASN A 128 -0.22 10.73 3.98
CA ASN A 128 0.93 9.85 3.82
C ASN A 128 1.41 9.26 5.16
N ARG A 129 0.48 8.94 6.06
CA ARG A 129 0.75 8.39 7.39
C ARG A 129 -0.01 7.10 7.66
N GLY A 130 0.37 6.43 8.75
CA GLY A 130 -0.31 5.24 9.24
C GLY A 130 0.41 3.94 8.90
N PRO A 131 -0.13 2.81 9.38
CA PRO A 131 0.58 1.54 9.36
C PRO A 131 0.86 1.04 7.94
N TRP A 132 -0.06 1.20 6.99
CA TRP A 132 0.16 0.81 5.60
C TRP A 132 1.28 1.61 4.93
N VAL A 133 1.32 2.93 5.14
CA VAL A 133 2.39 3.78 4.58
C VAL A 133 3.74 3.36 5.14
N ARG A 134 3.86 3.22 6.47
CA ARG A 134 5.11 2.76 7.10
C ARG A 134 5.52 1.36 6.63
N ALA A 135 4.57 0.45 6.41
CA ALA A 135 4.86 -0.87 5.86
C ALA A 135 5.46 -0.79 4.44
N TYR A 136 4.92 0.07 3.57
CA TYR A 136 5.41 0.26 2.20
C TYR A 136 6.68 1.13 2.11
N MET A 137 6.91 2.01 3.08
CA MET A 137 7.99 3.01 3.05
C MET A 137 9.13 2.69 4.01
N ASP A 138 9.27 1.41 4.40
CA ASP A 138 10.33 0.92 5.29
C ASP A 138 10.39 1.65 6.65
N GLY A 139 9.24 2.13 7.13
CA GLY A 139 9.05 2.81 8.40
C GLY A 139 8.88 4.31 8.32
N SER A 140 9.16 4.90 7.15
CA SER A 140 8.95 6.32 6.91
C SER A 140 7.46 6.62 6.69
N GLU A 141 7.05 7.83 7.08
CA GLU A 141 5.73 8.40 6.80
C GLU A 141 5.79 9.94 6.88
N GLY A 142 4.73 10.61 6.46
CA GLY A 142 4.62 12.07 6.44
C GLY A 142 4.44 12.61 5.03
N ARG A 143 4.16 13.92 4.91
CA ARG A 143 3.72 14.57 3.66
C ARG A 143 4.57 14.22 2.44
N ASP A 144 5.89 14.13 2.62
CA ASP A 144 6.85 13.89 1.53
C ASP A 144 6.98 12.41 1.14
N GLN A 145 6.29 11.50 1.84
CA GLN A 145 6.37 10.05 1.62
C GLN A 145 5.29 9.58 0.64
N LEU A 146 5.39 10.02 -0.62
CA LEU A 146 4.55 9.51 -1.70
C LEU A 146 4.81 8.02 -1.91
N TRP A 147 3.85 7.18 -1.53
CA TRP A 147 4.08 5.76 -1.30
C TRP A 147 3.72 4.84 -2.48
N CYS A 148 3.44 5.40 -3.67
CA CYS A 148 3.13 4.64 -4.87
C CYS A 148 4.24 3.64 -5.26
N MET A 149 5.50 4.10 -5.29
CA MET A 149 6.65 3.24 -5.60
C MET A 149 7.03 2.31 -4.43
N GLY A 150 6.73 2.69 -3.19
CA GLY A 150 6.86 1.80 -2.02
C GLY A 150 5.89 0.61 -2.09
N PHE A 151 4.65 0.87 -2.54
CA PHE A 151 3.67 -0.16 -2.84
C PHE A 151 4.14 -1.08 -3.96
N VAL A 152 4.53 -0.54 -5.13
CA VAL A 152 5.01 -1.34 -6.28
C VAL A 152 6.17 -2.27 -5.88
N GLN A 153 7.16 -1.75 -5.15
CA GLN A 153 8.28 -2.57 -4.66
C GLN A 153 7.86 -3.65 -3.67
N THR A 154 6.82 -3.42 -2.87
CA THR A 154 6.28 -4.43 -1.95
C THR A 154 5.67 -5.59 -2.72
N ILE A 155 4.87 -5.28 -3.74
CA ILE A 155 4.26 -6.28 -4.63
C ILE A 155 5.35 -7.12 -5.33
N LEU A 156 6.36 -6.46 -5.90
CA LEU A 156 7.47 -7.16 -6.54
C LEU A 156 8.28 -8.00 -5.54
N ASP A 157 8.54 -7.50 -4.33
CA ASP A 157 9.30 -8.22 -3.32
C ASP A 157 8.58 -9.49 -2.87
N GLN A 158 7.25 -9.46 -2.69
CA GLN A 158 6.47 -10.67 -2.39
C GLN A 158 6.50 -11.66 -3.55
N ALA A 159 6.19 -11.20 -4.76
CA ALA A 159 6.14 -12.07 -5.95
C ALA A 159 7.50 -12.72 -6.25
N THR A 160 8.57 -11.93 -6.28
CA THR A 160 9.92 -12.44 -6.54
C THR A 160 10.44 -13.34 -5.43
N SER A 161 10.18 -13.00 -4.16
CA SER A 161 10.62 -13.83 -3.03
C SER A 161 9.99 -15.22 -3.05
N GLN A 162 8.73 -15.33 -3.47
CA GLN A 162 8.01 -16.61 -3.53
C GLN A 162 8.64 -17.60 -4.53
N ILE A 163 9.26 -17.09 -5.60
CA ILE A 163 9.97 -17.89 -6.61
C ILE A 163 11.50 -17.87 -6.41
N GLY A 164 11.99 -17.47 -5.24
CA GLY A 164 13.42 -17.49 -4.89
C GLY A 164 14.26 -16.36 -5.52
N GLY A 165 13.63 -15.32 -6.07
CA GLY A 165 14.28 -14.16 -6.67
C GLY A 165 14.34 -12.93 -5.75
N SER A 166 14.74 -11.79 -6.34
CA SER A 166 14.74 -10.48 -5.69
C SER A 166 14.22 -9.40 -6.64
N PHE A 167 13.32 -8.55 -6.16
CA PHE A 167 12.79 -7.43 -6.94
C PHE A 167 13.87 -6.43 -7.38
N THR A 168 15.01 -6.40 -6.68
CA THR A 168 16.14 -5.51 -7.00
C THR A 168 16.79 -5.84 -8.35
N ASN A 169 16.55 -7.04 -8.87
CA ASN A 169 16.96 -7.44 -10.21
C ASN A 169 16.09 -6.77 -11.29
N ILE A 170 14.86 -6.41 -10.95
CA ILE A 170 13.89 -5.78 -11.87
C ILE A 170 13.96 -4.26 -11.77
N VAL A 171 13.89 -3.71 -10.56
CA VAL A 171 13.93 -2.26 -10.28
C VAL A 171 14.97 -1.91 -9.23
N LYS A 172 15.50 -0.68 -9.23
CA LYS A 172 16.34 -0.20 -8.12
C LYS A 172 15.49 -0.01 -6.86
N ARG A 173 16.04 -0.36 -5.69
CA ARG A 173 15.41 -0.03 -4.41
C ARG A 173 15.48 1.47 -4.15
N SER A 174 14.41 2.18 -4.49
CA SER A 174 14.23 3.63 -4.28
C SER A 174 12.74 3.96 -4.29
N PHE A 175 12.30 4.91 -3.47
CA PHE A 175 10.91 5.38 -3.49
C PHE A 175 10.66 6.46 -4.55
N SER A 176 11.70 6.99 -5.20
CA SER A 176 11.57 7.96 -6.30
C SER A 176 11.28 7.24 -7.61
N CYS A 177 10.17 7.58 -8.25
CA CYS A 177 9.82 7.12 -9.59
C CYS A 177 10.91 7.47 -10.61
N ASP A 178 11.46 8.69 -10.60
CA ASP A 178 12.55 9.10 -11.48
C ASP A 178 13.80 8.23 -11.32
N THR A 179 14.19 7.97 -10.07
CA THR A 179 15.36 7.14 -9.78
C THR A 179 15.15 5.72 -10.31
N VAL A 180 13.94 5.18 -10.18
CA VAL A 180 13.62 3.84 -10.69
C VAL A 180 13.56 3.83 -12.21
N ALA A 181 12.94 4.83 -12.85
CA ALA A 181 12.86 4.98 -14.29
C ALA A 181 14.23 5.09 -14.95
N GLY A 182 15.09 5.99 -14.44
CA GLY A 182 16.44 6.20 -14.95
C GLY A 182 17.34 4.97 -14.82
N GLU A 183 17.07 4.09 -13.84
CA GLU A 183 17.81 2.84 -13.69
C GLU A 183 17.25 1.73 -14.56
N ALA A 184 15.94 1.70 -14.82
CA ALA A 184 15.34 0.80 -15.79
C ALA A 184 15.83 1.11 -17.22
N GLN A 185 16.01 2.40 -17.55
CA GLN A 185 16.61 2.82 -18.82
C GLN A 185 18.04 2.25 -19.01
N LYS A 186 18.85 2.23 -17.94
CA LYS A 186 20.21 1.65 -17.97
C LYS A 186 20.21 0.12 -18.09
N ARG A 187 19.13 -0.53 -17.67
CA ARG A 187 18.97 -2.00 -17.65
C ARG A 187 18.25 -2.55 -18.88
N ASP A 188 17.90 -1.69 -19.84
CA ASP A 188 17.20 -2.05 -21.08
C ASP A 188 15.85 -2.78 -20.83
N ASN A 189 15.19 -2.46 -19.71
CA ASN A 189 13.83 -2.94 -19.41
C ASN A 189 12.80 -1.81 -19.32
N PHE A 190 13.17 -0.59 -19.71
CA PHE A 190 12.29 0.56 -19.87
C PHE A 190 11.74 0.63 -21.30
N ILE A 191 10.44 0.85 -21.43
CA ILE A 191 9.74 1.00 -22.70
C ILE A 191 9.06 2.37 -22.72
N ASP A 192 9.44 3.20 -23.69
CA ASP A 192 8.87 4.53 -23.88
C ASP A 192 7.38 4.46 -24.30
N TYR A 193 6.57 5.37 -23.78
CA TYR A 193 5.13 5.43 -24.02
C TYR A 193 4.78 5.54 -25.51
N THR A 194 5.67 6.07 -26.36
CA THR A 194 5.45 6.12 -27.81
C THR A 194 5.43 4.73 -28.43
N LEU A 195 6.26 3.81 -27.95
CA LEU A 195 6.25 2.41 -28.41
C LEU A 195 4.96 1.69 -28.00
N VAL A 196 4.43 2.03 -26.83
CA VAL A 196 3.13 1.56 -26.35
C VAL A 196 2.00 2.10 -27.23
N ARG A 197 1.95 3.43 -27.46
CA ARG A 197 0.90 4.06 -28.29
C ARG A 197 0.90 3.55 -29.72
N ASN A 198 2.08 3.42 -30.31
CA ASN A 198 2.26 2.93 -31.67
C ASN A 198 2.12 1.40 -31.78
N ARG A 199 1.78 0.70 -30.69
CA ARG A 199 1.59 -0.75 -30.64
C ARG A 199 2.83 -1.56 -31.05
N VAL A 200 4.01 -0.98 -30.90
CA VAL A 200 5.29 -1.67 -31.07
C VAL A 200 5.56 -2.58 -29.87
N TYR A 201 5.22 -2.10 -28.66
CA TYR A 201 5.24 -2.92 -27.46
C TYR A 201 3.81 -3.17 -26.96
N HIS A 202 3.47 -4.45 -26.76
CA HIS A 202 2.22 -4.86 -26.14
C HIS A 202 2.41 -5.04 -24.64
N VAL A 203 1.86 -4.10 -23.87
CA VAL A 203 1.90 -4.14 -22.39
C VAL A 203 1.17 -5.37 -21.88
N ARG A 204 1.80 -6.08 -20.94
CA ARG A 204 1.29 -7.31 -20.36
C ARG A 204 0.93 -7.11 -18.88
N PRO A 205 -0.09 -7.83 -18.36
CA PRO A 205 -0.31 -7.89 -16.91
C PRO A 205 0.97 -8.22 -16.15
N GLY A 206 1.18 -7.50 -15.04
CA GLY A 206 2.39 -7.53 -14.22
C GLY A 206 3.45 -6.50 -14.62
N ASP A 207 3.37 -5.87 -15.80
CA ASP A 207 4.21 -4.73 -16.13
C ASP A 207 3.94 -3.55 -15.17
N ILE A 208 4.96 -2.73 -14.94
CA ILE A 208 4.86 -1.54 -14.09
C ILE A 208 4.70 -0.34 -15.01
N PHE A 209 3.66 0.48 -14.81
CA PHE A 209 3.56 1.74 -15.54
C PHE A 209 4.23 2.88 -14.76
N LEU A 210 4.77 3.85 -15.48
CA LEU A 210 5.22 5.12 -14.94
C LEU A 210 4.44 6.23 -15.64
N LEU A 211 3.73 7.05 -14.86
CA LEU A 211 3.05 8.24 -15.37
C LEU A 211 4.06 9.39 -15.43
N GLN A 212 4.33 9.85 -16.64
CA GLN A 212 5.16 11.03 -16.86
C GLN A 212 4.34 12.31 -16.69
N SER A 213 4.96 13.33 -16.11
CA SER A 213 4.41 14.68 -16.00
C SER A 213 4.05 15.24 -17.38
N SER A 214 2.95 15.99 -17.45
CA SER A 214 2.55 16.66 -18.70
C SER A 214 3.53 17.77 -19.10
N THR A 215 4.27 18.34 -18.14
CA THR A 215 5.14 19.51 -18.34
C THR A 215 6.62 19.16 -18.43
N ASN A 216 7.05 17.98 -17.99
CA ASN A 216 8.44 17.54 -18.07
C ASN A 216 8.54 16.05 -18.44
N SER A 217 9.21 15.75 -19.55
CA SER A 217 9.34 14.38 -20.07
C SER A 217 10.40 13.51 -19.37
N HIS A 218 10.98 13.99 -18.27
CA HIS A 218 11.94 13.23 -17.44
C HIS A 218 11.52 13.23 -15.97
N ASP A 219 10.26 13.56 -15.71
CA ASP A 219 9.65 13.63 -14.38
C ASP A 219 8.49 12.63 -14.35
N TRP A 220 8.64 11.57 -13.56
CA TRP A 220 7.65 10.54 -13.34
C TRP A 220 7.01 10.74 -11.98
N ILE A 221 5.75 11.14 -12.03
CA ILE A 221 4.99 11.61 -10.87
C ILE A 221 4.21 10.50 -10.17
N HIS A 222 4.00 9.36 -10.84
CA HIS A 222 3.21 8.26 -10.29
C HIS A 222 3.51 6.91 -10.95
N THR A 223 3.14 5.82 -10.26
CA THR A 223 3.34 4.45 -10.76
C THR A 223 2.31 3.48 -10.22
N GLY A 224 2.23 2.29 -10.82
CA GLY A 224 1.43 1.17 -10.35
C GLY A 224 1.63 -0.06 -11.22
N ILE A 225 0.87 -1.11 -10.91
CA ILE A 225 0.92 -2.39 -11.61
C ILE A 225 -0.18 -2.45 -12.65
N VAL A 226 0.15 -2.78 -13.90
CA VAL A 226 -0.84 -3.10 -14.94
C VAL A 226 -1.39 -4.49 -14.65
N VAL A 227 -2.72 -4.62 -14.56
CA VAL A 227 -3.41 -5.90 -14.32
C VAL A 227 -4.21 -6.38 -15.52
N GLU A 228 -4.53 -5.48 -16.45
CA GLU A 228 -5.16 -5.80 -17.73
C GLU A 228 -4.74 -4.77 -18.79
N SER A 229 -4.69 -5.18 -20.05
CA SER A 229 -4.37 -4.32 -21.19
C SER A 229 -5.29 -4.71 -22.34
N ASN A 230 -6.14 -3.77 -22.77
CA ASN A 230 -7.09 -4.00 -23.86
C ASN A 230 -7.39 -2.68 -24.59
N GLY A 231 -7.45 -2.73 -25.92
CA GLY A 231 -7.70 -1.54 -26.74
C GLY A 231 -6.69 -0.42 -26.46
N ASP A 232 -7.18 0.76 -26.09
CA ASP A 232 -6.42 1.96 -25.73
C ASP A 232 -6.28 2.19 -24.22
N VAL A 233 -6.62 1.18 -23.40
CA VAL A 233 -6.64 1.31 -21.94
C VAL A 233 -5.85 0.22 -21.23
N PHE A 234 -5.33 0.58 -20.07
CA PHE A 234 -4.87 -0.34 -19.04
C PHE A 234 -5.84 -0.32 -17.88
N GLU A 235 -6.06 -1.48 -17.28
CA GLU A 235 -6.48 -1.52 -15.89
C GLU A 235 -5.27 -1.71 -15.00
N THR A 236 -5.23 -0.98 -13.90
CA THR A 236 -4.09 -0.89 -13.00
C THR A 236 -4.50 -1.04 -11.55
N ILE A 237 -3.57 -1.47 -10.70
CA ILE A 237 -3.67 -1.36 -9.24
C ILE A 237 -2.50 -0.52 -8.74
N GLU A 238 -2.80 0.51 -7.95
CA GLU A 238 -1.85 1.57 -7.64
C GLU A 238 -1.96 1.96 -6.17
N GLY A 239 -0.83 2.14 -5.50
CA GLY A 239 -0.78 2.76 -4.18
C GLY A 239 -0.71 4.29 -4.29
N ASN A 240 -1.02 4.98 -3.21
CA ASN A 240 -1.07 6.44 -3.12
C ASN A 240 -1.93 7.08 -4.23
N THR A 241 -3.08 6.48 -4.54
CA THR A 241 -4.02 7.02 -5.54
C THR A 241 -5.40 7.25 -4.93
N ASN A 242 -6.26 7.96 -5.67
CA ASN A 242 -7.63 8.26 -5.30
C ASN A 242 -8.55 8.07 -6.51
N ALA A 243 -9.83 8.43 -6.39
CA ALA A 243 -10.80 8.30 -7.47
C ALA A 243 -10.45 9.18 -8.69
N ASP A 244 -9.88 10.37 -8.44
CA ASP A 244 -9.56 11.35 -9.49
C ASP A 244 -8.22 11.06 -10.21
N GLY A 245 -7.36 10.26 -9.59
CA GLY A 245 -6.08 9.82 -10.17
C GLY A 245 -4.94 10.80 -9.98
N SER A 246 -5.01 11.63 -8.92
CA SER A 246 -3.91 12.52 -8.57
C SER A 246 -2.66 11.75 -8.12
N GLU A 247 -1.54 12.46 -8.14
CA GLU A 247 -0.19 12.00 -7.74
C GLU A 247 -0.06 11.72 -6.23
N ASN A 248 -1.07 12.13 -5.46
CA ASN A 248 -1.18 11.89 -4.03
C ASN A 248 -2.62 11.46 -3.71
N GLY A 249 -2.80 10.33 -3.05
CA GLY A 249 -4.12 9.74 -2.89
C GLY A 249 -4.23 8.84 -1.68
N TYR A 250 -5.46 8.50 -1.31
CA TYR A 250 -5.72 7.94 0.01
C TYR A 250 -5.48 6.43 0.12
N GLY A 251 -5.23 5.69 -0.97
CA GLY A 251 -5.21 4.23 -0.85
C GLY A 251 -4.73 3.46 -2.06
N VAL A 252 -4.75 2.14 -1.92
CA VAL A 252 -4.56 1.18 -3.01
C VAL A 252 -5.90 1.03 -3.73
N LEU A 253 -5.96 1.40 -5.00
CA LEU A 253 -7.19 1.33 -5.80
C LEU A 253 -6.94 0.72 -7.17
N ARG A 254 -8.01 0.15 -7.75
CA ARG A 254 -8.05 -0.23 -9.17
C ARG A 254 -8.44 0.99 -10.01
N ARG A 255 -7.76 1.21 -11.14
CA ARG A 255 -8.04 2.31 -12.06
C ARG A 255 -8.04 1.84 -13.51
N THR A 256 -8.72 2.59 -14.36
CA THR A 256 -8.61 2.49 -15.82
C THR A 256 -7.84 3.71 -16.32
N ARG A 257 -6.73 3.48 -17.03
CA ARG A 257 -5.89 4.53 -17.60
C ARG A 257 -5.94 4.45 -19.12
N ASN A 258 -6.18 5.58 -19.77
CA ASN A 258 -6.08 5.70 -21.22
C ASN A 258 -4.66 6.11 -21.60
N PHE A 259 -3.90 5.21 -22.23
CA PHE A 259 -2.51 5.44 -22.59
C PHE A 259 -2.34 6.26 -23.87
N MET A 260 -3.43 6.55 -24.60
CA MET A 260 -3.43 7.51 -25.70
C MET A 260 -3.46 8.96 -25.16
N ASN A 261 -4.13 9.18 -24.04
CA ASN A 261 -4.24 10.51 -23.40
C ASN A 261 -3.08 10.79 -22.43
N SER A 262 -2.71 9.81 -21.60
CA SER A 262 -1.61 9.94 -20.64
C SER A 262 -0.30 9.38 -21.21
N LYS A 263 0.83 9.94 -20.81
CA LYS A 263 2.16 9.41 -21.16
C LYS A 263 2.53 8.33 -20.14
N LEU A 264 2.30 7.07 -20.51
CA LEU A 264 2.52 5.90 -19.65
C LEU A 264 3.70 5.09 -20.19
N ASP A 265 4.88 5.34 -19.64
CA ASP A 265 6.05 4.49 -19.88
C ASP A 265 5.90 3.18 -19.11
N ILE A 266 6.65 2.16 -19.50
CA ILE A 266 6.54 0.83 -18.91
C ILE A 266 7.91 0.31 -18.46
N ILE A 267 7.97 -0.31 -17.30
CA ILE A 267 9.07 -1.18 -16.91
C ILE A 267 8.61 -2.63 -17.07
N ARG A 268 9.29 -3.37 -17.94
CA ARG A 268 9.08 -4.80 -18.14
C ARG A 268 9.74 -5.60 -17.02
N ILE A 269 9.07 -6.65 -16.57
CA ILE A 269 9.47 -7.43 -15.39
C ILE A 269 10.16 -8.78 -15.69
N ASP A 270 10.25 -9.15 -16.97
CA ASP A 270 10.85 -10.39 -17.49
C ASP A 270 11.73 -10.13 -18.73
#